data_AF-E8N380-F1
#
_entry.id   AF-E8N380-F1
#
_cell.length_a   1.000
_cell.length_b   1.000
_cell.length_c   1.000
_cell.angle_alpha   90.00
_cell.angle_beta   90.00
_cell.angle_gamma   90.00
#
_symmetry.space_group_name_H-M   'P 1'
#
loop_
_entity.id
_entity.type
_entity.pdbx_description
1 polymer ?
#
loop_
_entity_poly.entity_id
_entity_poly.type
_entity_poly.pdbx_seq_one_letter_code
_entity_poly.pdbx_strand_id
1 'polypeptide(L)'
;MSEEKKSRGTLYDVTRTILLAAVGAASLAQDELTHFVDRLVERGEMAEADARKLVKEVMDRRERLERERKQQMEKQAAGEAVTKADIEALTARIAELSRQIEELKKAQGGS
;
A
#
# COMPACT_ATOMS: atom_id res chain seq x y z
N MET A 1 -1.25 40.11 -20.13
CA MET A 1 -0.73 38.72 -20.28
C MET A 1 -0.01 38.17 -19.04
N SER A 2 0.06 38.86 -17.89
CA SER A 2 0.82 38.37 -16.72
C SER A 2 -0.01 37.72 -15.60
N GLU A 3 -1.30 38.07 -15.45
CA GLU A 3 -2.17 37.50 -14.41
C GLU A 3 -2.57 36.05 -14.72
N GLU A 4 -2.90 35.76 -15.98
CA GLU A 4 -3.41 34.45 -16.42
C GLU A 4 -2.36 33.32 -16.31
N LYS A 5 -1.08 33.63 -16.52
CA LYS A 5 0.04 32.68 -16.33
C LYS A 5 0.30 32.36 -14.85
N LYS A 6 0.13 33.36 -13.97
CA LYS A 6 0.37 33.22 -12.51
C LYS A 6 -0.72 32.36 -11.85
N SER A 7 -1.96 32.52 -12.30
CA SER A 7 -3.11 31.72 -11.87
C SER A 7 -3.00 30.25 -12.31
N ARG A 8 -2.61 29.98 -13.56
CA ARG A 8 -2.40 28.61 -14.08
C ARG A 8 -1.33 27.82 -13.32
N GLY A 9 -0.21 28.45 -12.97
CA GLY A 9 0.83 27.82 -12.14
C GLY A 9 0.33 27.46 -10.74
N THR A 10 -0.47 28.35 -10.14
CA THR A 10 -1.02 28.15 -8.79
C THR A 10 -1.99 26.97 -8.74
N LEU A 11 -2.88 26.83 -9.73
CA LEU A 11 -3.83 25.72 -9.78
C LEU A 11 -3.13 24.36 -10.03
N TYR A 12 -2.14 24.35 -10.92
CA TYR A 12 -1.30 23.16 -11.15
C TYR A 12 -0.62 22.71 -9.86
N ASP A 13 0.05 23.63 -9.15
CA ASP A 13 0.81 23.30 -7.94
C ASP A 13 -0.10 22.77 -6.82
N VAL A 14 -1.28 23.35 -6.65
CA VAL A 14 -2.27 22.87 -5.67
C VAL A 14 -2.77 21.49 -6.04
N THR A 15 -3.17 21.27 -7.30
CA THR A 15 -3.67 19.97 -7.78
C THR A 15 -2.60 18.89 -7.65
N ARG A 16 -1.36 19.21 -8.05
CA ARG A 16 -0.19 18.35 -7.90
C ARG A 16 0.04 17.96 -6.45
N THR A 17 0.02 18.93 -5.55
CA THR A 17 0.24 18.69 -4.12
C THR A 17 -0.85 17.77 -3.54
N ILE A 18 -2.12 18.02 -3.85
CA ILE A 18 -3.24 17.20 -3.39
C ILE A 18 -3.12 15.77 -3.93
N LEU A 19 -2.90 15.60 -5.24
CA LEU A 19 -2.79 14.27 -5.84
C LEU A 19 -1.61 13.49 -5.27
N LEU A 20 -0.44 14.12 -5.13
CA LEU A 20 0.74 13.47 -4.56
C LEU A 20 0.58 13.11 -3.08
N ALA A 21 -0.19 13.89 -2.31
CA ALA A 21 -0.50 13.59 -0.91
C ALA A 21 -1.55 12.47 -0.78
N ALA A 22 -2.47 12.35 -1.74
CA ALA A 22 -3.50 11.33 -1.77
C ALA A 22 -3.01 9.95 -2.24
N VAL A 23 -1.79 9.85 -2.79
CA VAL A 23 -1.21 8.58 -3.27
C VAL A 23 -1.11 7.58 -2.11
N GLY A 24 -1.82 6.47 -2.23
CA GLY A 24 -1.86 5.39 -1.24
C GLY A 24 -3.09 5.41 -0.32
N ALA A 25 -3.73 6.57 -0.14
CA ALA A 25 -5.03 6.66 0.57
C ALA A 25 -6.22 6.48 -0.38
N ALA A 26 -6.06 6.88 -1.64
CA ALA A 26 -7.07 6.72 -2.67
C ALA A 26 -6.73 5.57 -3.63
N SER A 27 -7.75 4.78 -4.00
CA SER A 27 -7.65 3.71 -5.01
C SER A 27 -7.91 4.26 -6.42
N LEU A 28 -7.11 5.23 -6.86
CA LEU A 28 -7.21 5.73 -8.24
C LEU A 28 -6.56 4.75 -9.22
N ALA A 29 -7.33 4.34 -10.23
CA ALA A 29 -6.80 3.65 -11.40
C ALA A 29 -6.04 4.63 -12.30
N GLN A 30 -5.10 4.12 -13.10
CA GLN A 30 -4.33 4.93 -14.05
C GLN A 30 -5.23 5.62 -15.07
N ASP A 31 -6.24 4.93 -15.58
CA ASP A 31 -7.17 5.48 -16.56
C ASP A 31 -8.03 6.59 -15.94
N GLU A 32 -8.51 6.41 -14.70
CA GLU A 32 -9.30 7.42 -13.98
C GLU A 32 -8.47 8.68 -13.69
N LEU A 33 -7.19 8.52 -13.33
CA LEU A 33 -6.27 9.64 -13.14
C LEU A 33 -6.04 10.39 -14.47
N THR A 34 -5.85 9.65 -15.56
CA THR A 34 -5.61 10.22 -16.90
C THR A 34 -6.84 11.02 -17.34
N HIS A 35 -8.03 10.42 -17.25
CA HIS A 35 -9.28 11.11 -17.56
C HIS A 35 -9.53 12.33 -16.66
N PHE A 36 -9.14 12.28 -15.39
CA PHE A 36 -9.24 13.45 -14.50
C PHE A 36 -8.36 14.61 -14.98
N VAL A 37 -7.09 14.37 -15.30
CA VAL A 37 -6.19 15.44 -15.76
C VAL A 37 -6.56 15.93 -17.17
N ASP A 38 -7.06 15.05 -18.04
CA ASP A 38 -7.51 15.43 -19.38
C ASP A 38 -8.67 16.42 -19.32
N ARG A 39 -9.63 16.22 -18.40
CA ARG A 39 -10.71 17.20 -18.17
C ARG A 39 -10.19 18.58 -17.71
N LEU A 40 -9.10 18.63 -16.97
CA LEU A 40 -8.47 19.91 -16.59
C LEU A 40 -7.81 20.59 -17.79
N VAL A 41 -7.27 19.81 -18.73
CA VAL A 41 -6.71 20.32 -19.98
C VAL A 41 -7.83 20.85 -20.88
N GLU A 42 -8.90 20.10 -21.06
CA GLU A 42 -10.07 20.49 -21.87
C GLU A 42 -10.70 21.79 -21.40
N ARG A 43 -10.72 22.02 -20.08
CA ARG A 43 -11.23 23.25 -19.47
C ARG A 43 -10.25 24.43 -19.54
N GLY A 44 -9.04 24.20 -20.08
CA GLY A 44 -7.97 25.19 -20.15
C GLY A 44 -7.34 25.52 -18.80
N GLU A 45 -7.59 24.68 -17.78
CA GLU A 45 -7.13 24.81 -16.40
C GLU A 45 -5.72 24.23 -16.21
N MET A 46 -5.27 23.33 -17.10
CA MET A 46 -3.94 22.73 -17.10
C MET A 46 -3.37 22.63 -18.52
N ALA A 47 -2.05 22.75 -18.66
CA ALA A 47 -1.39 22.48 -19.94
C ALA A 47 -1.22 20.96 -20.14
N GLU A 48 -1.29 20.48 -21.38
CA GLU A 48 -1.15 19.05 -21.69
C GLU A 48 0.19 18.47 -21.23
N ALA A 49 1.27 19.25 -21.35
CA ALA A 49 2.60 18.85 -20.85
C ALA A 49 2.63 18.66 -19.33
N ASP A 50 1.93 19.54 -18.60
CA ASP A 50 1.83 19.49 -17.14
C ASP A 50 0.97 18.32 -16.67
N ALA A 51 -0.11 18.02 -17.40
CA ALA A 51 -0.96 16.85 -17.17
C ALA A 51 -0.17 15.54 -17.31
N ARG A 52 0.57 15.37 -18.41
CA ARG A 52 1.43 14.19 -18.62
C ARG A 52 2.47 14.04 -17.53
N LYS A 53 3.10 15.16 -17.12
CA LYS A 53 4.08 15.16 -16.03
C LYS A 53 3.44 14.74 -14.72
N LEU A 54 2.25 15.23 -14.42
CA LEU A 54 1.52 14.93 -13.19
C LEU A 54 1.14 13.45 -13.08
N VAL A 55 0.63 12.87 -14.17
CA VAL A 55 0.34 11.42 -14.23
C VAL A 55 1.58 10.61 -13.93
N LYS A 56 2.71 10.94 -14.56
CA LYS A 56 3.98 10.26 -14.33
C LYS A 56 4.43 10.38 -12.87
N GLU A 57 4.40 11.58 -12.29
CA GLU A 57 4.83 11.80 -10.91
C GLU A 57 3.98 11.03 -9.89
N VAL A 58 2.66 10.92 -10.12
CA VAL A 58 1.77 10.12 -9.28
C VAL A 58 2.10 8.62 -9.38
N MET A 59 2.36 8.11 -10.59
CA MET A 59 2.74 6.71 -10.79
C MET A 59 4.10 6.39 -10.15
N ASP A 60 5.10 7.25 -10.36
CA ASP A 60 6.43 7.11 -9.77
C ASP A 60 6.36 7.14 -8.22
N ARG A 61 5.51 8.02 -7.66
CA ARG A 61 5.28 8.09 -6.21
C ARG A 61 4.63 6.82 -5.68
N ARG A 62 3.66 6.25 -6.40
CA ARG A 62 2.99 5.01 -6.01
C ARG A 62 3.97 3.84 -6.01
N GLU A 63 4.76 3.67 -7.07
CA GLU A 63 5.76 2.62 -7.17
C GLU A 63 6.80 2.72 -6.04
N ARG A 64 7.21 3.94 -5.69
CA ARG A 64 8.11 4.18 -4.56
C ARG A 64 7.49 3.74 -3.24
N LEU A 65 6.24 4.10 -2.96
CA LEU A 65 5.54 3.70 -1.74
C LEU A 65 5.34 2.18 -1.66
N GLU A 66 5.00 1.53 -2.78
CA GLU A 66 4.88 0.06 -2.86
C GLU A 66 6.23 -0.62 -2.56
N ARG A 67 7.34 -0.11 -3.11
CA ARG A 67 8.69 -0.59 -2.82
C ARG A 67 9.09 -0.40 -1.35
N GLU A 68 8.84 0.78 -0.78
CA GLU A 68 9.12 1.07 0.63
C GLU A 68 8.31 0.15 1.55
N ARG A 69 7.03 -0.08 1.23
CA ARG A 69 6.16 -0.99 2.00
C ARG A 69 6.66 -2.44 1.91
N LYS A 70 7.05 -2.90 0.72
CA LYS A 70 7.62 -4.24 0.52
C LYS A 70 8.91 -4.42 1.33
N GLN A 71 9.82 -3.44 1.28
CA GLN A 71 11.05 -3.47 2.06
C GLN A 71 10.79 -3.45 3.57
N GLN A 72 9.78 -2.72 4.05
CA GLN A 72 9.38 -2.75 5.46
C GLN A 72 8.84 -4.13 5.86
N MET A 73 7.98 -4.73 5.02
CA MET A 73 7.47 -6.09 5.25
C MET A 73 8.59 -7.13 5.26
N GLU A 74 9.53 -7.05 4.32
CA GLU A 74 10.71 -7.93 4.29
C GLU A 74 11.58 -7.76 5.55
N LYS A 75 11.79 -6.54 6.03
CA LYS A 75 12.53 -6.26 7.27
C LYS A 75 11.80 -6.77 8.52
N GLN A 76 10.48 -6.62 8.57
CA GLN A 76 9.66 -7.15 9.67
C GLN A 76 9.66 -8.68 9.68
N ALA A 77 9.48 -9.31 8.51
CA ALA A 77 9.56 -10.76 8.37
C ALA A 77 10.96 -11.31 8.68
N ALA A 78 12.02 -10.54 8.40
CA ALA A 78 13.39 -10.90 8.80
C ALA A 78 13.66 -10.71 10.30
N GLY A 79 12.91 -9.83 10.99
CA GLY A 79 12.98 -9.59 12.43
C GLY A 79 12.19 -10.62 13.26
N GLU A 80 11.09 -11.14 12.72
CA GLU A 80 10.35 -12.29 13.25
C GLU A 80 10.87 -13.60 12.64
N ALA A 81 12.17 -13.85 12.73
CA ALA A 81 12.70 -15.15 12.36
C ALA A 81 12.19 -16.18 13.39
N VAL A 82 11.13 -16.91 13.04
CA VAL A 82 10.72 -18.14 13.74
C VAL A 82 11.97 -19.01 13.86
N THR A 83 12.48 -19.16 15.08
CA THR A 83 13.72 -19.91 15.31
C THR A 83 13.42 -21.41 15.29
N LYS A 84 14.44 -22.25 15.05
CA LYS A 84 14.29 -23.70 15.26
C LYS A 84 13.77 -24.03 16.66
N ALA A 85 14.19 -23.26 17.67
CA ALA A 85 13.72 -23.43 19.04
C ALA A 85 12.21 -23.12 19.20
N ASP A 86 11.69 -22.13 18.46
CA ASP A 86 10.25 -21.82 18.45
C ASP A 86 9.44 -22.95 17.80
N ILE A 87 9.95 -23.54 16.72
CA ILE A 87 9.33 -24.70 16.07
C ILE A 87 9.34 -25.91 17.02
N GLU A 88 10.47 -26.21 17.66
CA GLU A 88 10.60 -27.30 18.63
C GLU A 88 9.67 -27.12 19.83
N ALA A 89 9.56 -25.89 20.36
CA ALA A 89 8.66 -25.57 21.46
C ALA A 89 7.18 -25.76 21.08
N LEU A 90 6.79 -25.40 19.86
CA LEU A 90 5.44 -25.64 19.35
C LEU A 90 5.18 -27.12 19.13
N THR A 91 6.14 -27.88 18.57
CA THR A 91 6.02 -29.34 18.41
C THR A 91 5.82 -30.03 19.76
N ALA A 92 6.57 -29.63 20.80
CA ALA A 92 6.41 -30.17 22.14
C ALA A 92 5.02 -29.87 22.74
N ARG A 93 4.50 -28.65 22.55
CA ARG A 93 3.15 -28.29 23.00
C ARG A 93 2.06 -29.08 22.27
N ILE A 94 2.20 -29.30 20.96
CA ILE A 94 1.28 -30.13 20.19
C ILE A 94 1.28 -31.57 20.72
N ALA A 95 2.46 -32.15 20.95
CA ALA A 95 2.57 -33.51 21.48
C ALA A 95 1.90 -33.66 22.85
N GLU A 96 2.09 -32.70 23.75
CA GLU A 96 1.45 -32.72 25.07
C GLU A 96 -0.08 -32.57 24.96
N LEU A 97 -0.56 -31.65 24.13
CA LEU A 97 -2.01 -31.50 23.89
C LEU A 97 -2.61 -32.77 23.28
N SER A 98 -1.92 -33.43 22.35
CA SER A 98 -2.35 -34.72 21.79
C SER A 98 -2.45 -35.80 22.86
N ARG A 99 -1.48 -35.88 23.77
CA ARG A 99 -1.49 -36.83 24.89
C ARG A 99 -2.67 -36.58 25.83
N GLN A 100 -2.91 -35.33 26.20
CA GLN A 100 -4.03 -34.95 27.07
C GLN A 100 -5.39 -35.29 26.43
N ILE A 101 -5.54 -35.09 25.12
CA ILE A 101 -6.75 -35.48 24.39
C ILE A 101 -6.94 -37.00 24.40
N GLU A 102 -5.89 -37.79 24.21
CA GLU A 102 -5.98 -39.25 24.30
C GLU A 102 -6.35 -39.74 25.71
N GLU A 103 -5.76 -39.15 26.74
CA GLU A 103 -6.07 -39.47 28.14
C GLU A 103 -7.52 -39.12 28.47
N LEU A 104 -8.02 -37.96 28.03
CA LEU A 104 -9.42 -37.59 28.17
C LEU A 104 -10.35 -38.54 27.41
N LYS A 105 -10.01 -38.94 26.18
CA LYS A 105 -10.78 -39.92 25.41
C LYS A 105 -10.82 -41.29 26.11
N LYS A 106 -9.71 -41.74 26.69
CA LYS A 106 -9.67 -43.01 27.45
C LYS A 106 -10.48 -42.91 28.74
N ALA A 107 -10.45 -41.77 29.42
CA ALA A 107 -11.25 -41.51 30.61
C ALA A 107 -12.76 -41.43 30.30
N GLN A 108 -13.14 -40.92 29.12
CA GLN A 108 -14.54 -40.82 28.69
C GLN A 108 -15.09 -42.07 27.99
N GLY A 109 -14.23 -42.90 27.38
CA GLY A 109 -14.61 -44.16 26.73
C GLY A 109 -14.59 -45.40 27.65
N GLY A 110 -14.31 -45.19 28.95
CA GLY A 110 -14.32 -46.22 30.00
C GLY A 110 -15.58 -46.21 30.87
N SER A 111 -16.71 -45.71 30.35
CA SER A 111 -18.04 -45.80 30.96
C SER A 111 -19.03 -46.44 29.99
#